data_AF-A0A8I1PK15-F1
#
_entry.id   AF-A0A8I1PK15-F1
#
_cell.length_a   1.000
_cell.length_b   1.000
_cell.length_c   1.000
_cell.angle_alpha   90.00
_cell.angle_beta   90.00
_cell.angle_gamma   90.00
#
_symmetry.space_group_name_H-M   'P 1'
#
loop_
_entity.id
_entity.type
_entity.pdbx_description
1 polymer ?
#
loop_
_entity_poly.entity_id
_entity_poly.type
_entity_poly.pdbx_seq_one_letter_code
_entity_poly.pdbx_strand_id
1 'polypeptide(L)'
;MTQPPLVSPALNPHETAAAEVAARVLGATVRVSDTAELTLVHGDGRLAALEEATLGAQSDLGLAHLRRESDMQWPAPARWWWQVAIHDVRCLPRLREVFPVAARACEAADVRRPGDLPVVVITAVPDLHWLVHSCPAQLLGCPTVLNRAATVTLGPGRSPDSRMASVVAALPEWLGSEAATRARSRLDRRRAAERQLYLTIGCTEFVADALDALARADGVPPARPPEWLAASHLWLAPVLGRAVFLWSRDDGWSRHEPYG
;
A
#
# COMPACT_ATOMS: atom_id res chain seq x y z
N MET A 1 42.58 -17.34 23.70
CA MET A 1 41.25 -17.60 23.12
C MET A 1 40.62 -16.26 22.81
N THR A 2 40.60 -15.88 21.54
CA THR A 2 40.06 -14.59 21.10
C THR A 2 38.58 -14.81 20.78
N GLN A 3 37.71 -14.16 21.54
CA GLN A 3 36.27 -14.21 21.32
C GLN A 3 35.98 -13.59 19.94
N PRO A 4 35.27 -14.26 19.03
CA PRO A 4 34.91 -13.64 17.76
C PRO A 4 34.03 -12.42 18.02
N PRO A 5 34.15 -11.34 17.22
CA PRO A 5 33.30 -10.16 17.38
C PRO A 5 31.83 -10.56 17.24
N LEU A 6 31.01 -10.13 18.19
CA LEU A 6 29.55 -10.20 18.10
C LEU A 6 29.13 -9.47 16.82
N VAL A 7 28.79 -10.25 15.78
CA VAL A 7 28.13 -9.72 14.59
C VAL A 7 26.80 -9.17 15.07
N SER A 8 26.66 -7.84 15.13
CA SER A 8 25.38 -7.20 15.39
C SER A 8 24.37 -7.76 14.37
N PRO A 9 23.21 -8.26 14.80
CA PRO A 9 22.24 -8.79 13.84
C PRO A 9 21.87 -7.67 12.87
N ALA A 10 21.98 -7.93 11.57
CA ALA A 10 21.60 -6.96 10.56
C ALA A 10 20.11 -6.62 10.78
N LEU A 11 19.84 -5.34 11.04
CA LEU A 11 18.47 -4.85 11.22
C LEU A 11 17.68 -5.06 9.94
N ASN A 12 16.47 -5.59 10.07
CA ASN A 12 15.55 -5.70 8.94
C ASN A 12 15.19 -4.27 8.47
N PRO A 13 15.46 -3.91 7.19
CA PRO A 13 15.17 -2.58 6.68
C PRO A 13 13.68 -2.19 6.76
N HIS A 14 12.77 -3.15 6.58
CA HIS A 14 11.33 -2.90 6.66
C HIS A 14 10.88 -2.59 8.09
N GLU A 15 11.40 -3.33 9.06
CA GLU A 15 11.11 -3.14 10.47
C GLU A 15 11.68 -1.81 10.98
N THR A 16 12.88 -1.44 10.51
CA THR A 16 13.51 -0.14 10.79
C THR A 16 12.67 1.01 10.24
N ALA A 17 12.24 0.93 8.97
CA ALA A 17 11.39 1.94 8.35
C ALA A 17 10.04 2.09 9.07
N ALA A 18 9.42 0.98 9.47
CA ALA A 18 8.19 0.99 10.26
C ALA A 18 8.39 1.67 11.63
N ALA A 19 9.51 1.39 12.30
CA ALA A 19 9.84 2.02 13.58
C ALA A 19 10.08 3.52 13.45
N GLU A 20 10.79 3.97 12.41
CA GLU A 20 11.01 5.39 12.15
C GLU A 20 9.70 6.14 11.89
N VAL A 21 8.78 5.52 11.14
CA VAL A 21 7.46 6.08 10.87
C VAL A 21 6.64 6.17 12.16
N ALA A 22 6.57 5.07 12.93
CA ALA A 22 5.85 5.05 14.20
C ALA A 22 6.43 6.07 15.20
N ALA A 23 7.76 6.17 15.28
CA ALA A 23 8.45 7.15 16.11
C ALA A 23 8.10 8.59 15.72
N ARG A 24 8.10 8.91 14.41
CA ARG A 24 7.73 10.23 13.91
C ARG A 24 6.29 10.59 14.26
N VAL A 25 5.34 9.68 14.06
CA VAL A 25 3.92 9.91 14.34
C VAL A 25 3.67 10.07 15.84
N LEU A 26 4.32 9.26 16.68
CA LEU A 26 4.11 9.28 18.13
C LEU A 26 4.99 10.30 18.87
N GLY A 27 5.91 10.99 18.18
CA GLY A 27 6.91 11.82 18.84
C GLY A 27 7.86 11.02 19.74
N ALA A 28 8.08 9.76 19.41
CA ALA A 28 8.94 8.83 20.13
C ALA A 28 10.34 8.73 19.49
N THR A 29 11.25 8.01 20.13
CA THR A 29 12.56 7.65 19.58
C THR A 29 12.70 6.14 19.44
N VAL A 30 13.44 5.69 18.43
CA VAL A 30 13.68 4.26 18.21
C VAL A 30 14.93 3.84 18.98
N ARG A 31 14.80 2.80 19.81
CA ARG A 31 15.91 2.13 20.47
C ARG A 31 16.01 0.69 19.96
N VAL A 32 17.23 0.31 19.59
CA VAL A 32 17.57 -1.04 19.16
C VAL A 32 18.25 -1.78 20.31
N SER A 33 17.85 -3.04 20.57
CA SER A 33 18.55 -3.91 21.52
C SER A 33 19.73 -4.66 20.88
N ASP A 34 20.54 -5.31 21.71
CA ASP A 34 21.61 -6.22 21.25
C ASP A 34 21.08 -7.43 20.44
N THR A 35 19.80 -7.76 20.60
CA THR A 35 19.09 -8.81 19.85
C THR A 35 18.42 -8.27 18.57
N ALA A 36 18.73 -7.03 18.17
CA ALA A 36 18.11 -6.31 17.06
C ALA A 36 16.58 -6.12 17.19
N GLU A 37 16.08 -6.14 18.43
CA GLU A 37 14.69 -5.85 18.71
C GLU A 37 14.45 -4.34 18.78
N LEU A 38 13.44 -3.85 18.06
CA LEU A 38 13.05 -2.43 18.09
C LEU A 38 12.11 -2.14 19.27
N THR A 39 12.32 -1.00 19.90
CA THR A 39 11.49 -0.45 20.97
C THR A 39 11.30 1.03 20.73
N LEU A 40 10.07 1.52 20.81
CA LEU A 40 9.77 2.95 20.81
C LEU A 40 9.87 3.48 22.24
N VAL A 41 10.56 4.60 22.41
CA VAL A 41 10.71 5.31 23.68
C VAL A 41 9.96 6.63 23.55
N HIS A 42 8.83 6.73 24.24
CA HIS A 42 8.01 7.93 24.30
C HIS A 42 8.71 9.04 25.09
N GLY A 43 8.31 10.30 24.88
CA GLY A 43 8.91 11.45 25.56
C GLY A 43 8.79 11.43 27.09
N ASP A 44 7.81 10.70 27.62
CA ASP A 44 7.61 10.47 29.06
C ASP A 44 8.40 9.26 29.61
N GLY A 45 9.21 8.61 28.77
CA GLY A 45 10.00 7.44 29.13
C GLY A 45 9.27 6.10 29.04
N ARG A 46 7.97 6.08 28.68
CA ARG A 46 7.26 4.82 28.42
C ARG A 46 7.88 4.08 27.23
N LEU A 47 7.91 2.76 27.35
CA LEU A 47 8.46 1.87 26.34
C LEU A 47 7.34 1.11 25.63
N ALA A 48 7.39 1.10 24.31
CA ALA A 48 6.51 0.29 23.48
C ALA A 48 7.30 -0.71 22.65
N ALA A 49 6.92 -1.98 22.70
CA ALA A 49 7.44 -2.98 21.79
C ALA A 49 6.76 -2.80 20.43
N LEU A 50 7.54 -2.88 19.35
CA LEU A 50 7.07 -2.79 17.99
C LEU A 50 7.51 -4.06 17.25
N GLU A 51 6.58 -4.64 16.48
CA GLU A 51 6.87 -5.71 15.54
C GLU A 51 6.21 -5.38 14.21
N GLU A 52 6.94 -5.62 13.12
CA GLU A 52 6.46 -5.39 11.76
C GLU A 52 6.07 -6.71 11.09
N ALA A 53 5.00 -6.66 10.31
CA ALA A 53 4.61 -7.71 9.38
C ALA A 53 4.27 -7.09 8.03
N THR A 54 5.04 -7.47 7.01
CA THR A 54 4.71 -7.13 5.64
C THR A 54 3.75 -8.15 5.03
N LEU A 55 2.67 -7.65 4.44
CA LEU A 55 1.67 -8.41 3.70
C LEU A 55 1.88 -8.19 2.20
N GLY A 56 2.02 -9.24 1.40
CA GLY A 56 2.38 -9.14 -0.02
C GLY A 56 3.73 -9.74 -0.37
N ALA A 57 4.03 -9.91 -1.65
CA ALA A 57 5.32 -10.43 -2.08
C ALA A 57 6.41 -9.36 -1.92
N GLN A 58 7.65 -9.77 -1.66
CA GLN A 58 8.78 -8.82 -1.55
C GLN A 58 8.97 -7.98 -2.83
N SER A 59 8.58 -8.52 -4.01
CA SER A 59 8.57 -7.77 -5.27
C SER A 59 7.63 -6.56 -5.24
N ASP A 60 6.58 -6.59 -4.42
CA ASP A 60 5.58 -5.53 -4.31
C ASP A 60 6.07 -4.39 -3.41
N LEU A 61 7.09 -4.65 -2.58
CA LEU A 61 7.70 -3.65 -1.70
C LEU A 61 8.66 -2.71 -2.43
N GLY A 62 9.17 -3.11 -3.60
CA GLY A 62 9.90 -2.21 -4.51
C GLY A 62 9.06 -1.01 -4.96
N LEU A 63 7.74 -1.09 -4.77
CA LEU A 63 6.77 -0.04 -5.08
C LEU A 63 6.57 0.94 -3.92
N ALA A 64 7.31 0.83 -2.80
CA ALA A 64 7.25 1.80 -1.70
C ALA A 64 7.56 3.24 -2.12
N HIS A 65 8.20 3.46 -3.28
CA HIS A 65 8.38 4.79 -3.86
C HIS A 65 7.07 5.40 -4.40
N LEU A 66 6.01 4.59 -4.60
CA LEU A 66 4.70 4.98 -5.13
C LEU A 66 3.75 5.52 -4.06
N ARG A 67 4.25 5.76 -2.83
CA ARG A 67 3.50 6.36 -1.73
C ARG A 67 3.05 7.81 -2.00
N ARG A 68 3.39 8.42 -3.14
CA ARG A 68 2.99 9.80 -3.47
C ARG A 68 1.65 9.82 -4.19
N GLU A 69 0.75 10.73 -3.79
CA GLU A 69 -0.54 11.00 -4.45
C GLU A 69 -0.43 11.19 -5.97
N SER A 70 0.71 11.73 -6.43
CA SER A 70 1.04 11.92 -7.84
C SER A 70 1.08 10.63 -8.66
N ASP A 71 1.15 9.46 -8.00
CA ASP A 71 1.28 8.17 -8.65
C ASP A 71 -0.07 7.53 -9.00
N MET A 72 -1.16 7.96 -8.37
CA MET A 72 -2.54 7.52 -8.66
C MET A 72 -3.42 8.60 -9.31
N GLN A 73 -2.91 9.84 -9.43
CA GLN A 73 -3.50 10.91 -10.21
C GLN A 73 -2.75 11.06 -11.53
N TRP A 74 -3.31 10.51 -12.61
CA TRP A 74 -2.66 10.59 -13.93
C TRP A 74 -3.24 11.75 -14.72
N PRO A 75 -2.41 12.66 -15.26
CA PRO A 75 -2.90 13.76 -16.07
C PRO A 75 -3.65 13.23 -17.29
N ALA A 76 -4.60 14.02 -17.79
CA ALA A 76 -5.30 13.70 -19.03
C ALA A 76 -4.26 13.58 -20.16
N PRO A 77 -4.08 12.39 -20.76
CA PRO A 77 -3.05 12.21 -21.79
C PRO A 77 -3.49 12.76 -23.16
N ALA A 78 -4.80 13.02 -23.30
CA ALA A 78 -5.50 13.46 -24.49
C ALA A 78 -6.88 14.04 -24.07
N ARG A 79 -7.85 14.15 -24.97
CA ARG A 79 -9.09 14.91 -24.74
C ARG A 79 -10.07 14.19 -23.82
N TRP A 80 -10.19 12.87 -23.91
CA TRP A 80 -11.18 12.11 -23.16
C TRP A 80 -10.74 11.94 -21.71
N TRP A 81 -11.71 11.81 -20.82
CA TRP A 81 -11.49 11.28 -19.49
C TRP A 81 -11.31 9.77 -19.57
N TRP A 82 -10.39 9.24 -18.78
CA TRP A 82 -10.04 7.82 -18.77
C TRP A 82 -10.23 7.21 -17.38
N GLN A 83 -10.77 5.99 -17.37
CA GLN A 83 -10.76 5.12 -16.20
C GLN A 83 -9.71 4.02 -16.43
N VAL A 84 -8.86 3.80 -15.43
CA VAL A 84 -7.78 2.82 -15.46
C VAL A 84 -7.94 1.89 -14.27
N ALA A 85 -8.30 0.64 -14.51
CA ALA A 85 -8.36 -0.40 -13.50
C ALA A 85 -7.10 -1.28 -13.58
N ILE A 86 -6.42 -1.46 -12.46
CA ILE A 86 -5.14 -2.18 -12.40
C ILE A 86 -5.33 -3.40 -11.51
N HIS A 87 -5.27 -4.58 -12.11
CA HIS A 87 -5.42 -5.83 -11.36
C HIS A 87 -4.09 -6.34 -10.79
N ASP A 88 -2.96 -5.84 -11.31
CA ASP A 88 -1.62 -6.12 -10.81
C ASP A 88 -0.81 -4.84 -10.69
N VAL A 89 -0.51 -4.42 -9.46
CA VAL A 89 0.25 -3.21 -9.17
C VAL A 89 1.65 -3.22 -9.78
N ARG A 90 2.24 -4.40 -10.03
CA ARG A 90 3.59 -4.51 -10.59
C ARG A 90 3.62 -3.95 -12.01
N CYS A 91 2.46 -3.87 -12.66
CA CYS A 91 2.29 -3.21 -13.94
C CYS A 91 2.20 -1.68 -13.81
N LEU A 92 1.93 -1.10 -12.63
CA LEU A 92 1.71 0.34 -12.45
C LEU A 92 2.83 1.21 -13.03
N PRO A 93 4.15 0.95 -12.79
CA PRO A 93 5.21 1.80 -13.32
C PRO A 93 5.21 1.84 -14.86
N ARG A 94 5.17 0.67 -15.50
CA ARG A 94 5.15 0.56 -16.97
C ARG A 94 3.83 1.06 -17.56
N LEU A 95 2.71 0.78 -16.89
CA LEU A 95 1.39 1.22 -17.34
C LEU A 95 1.28 2.74 -17.35
N ARG A 96 1.91 3.44 -16.39
CA ARG A 96 1.98 4.90 -16.37
C ARG A 96 2.68 5.46 -17.61
N GLU A 97 3.73 4.80 -18.08
CA GLU A 97 4.46 5.19 -19.30
C GLU A 97 3.66 4.90 -20.57
N VAL A 98 2.98 3.75 -20.60
CA VAL A 98 2.21 3.28 -21.76
C VAL A 98 0.84 3.97 -21.89
N PHE A 99 0.22 4.37 -20.78
CA PHE A 99 -1.13 4.92 -20.74
C PHE A 99 -1.32 6.10 -21.71
N PRO A 100 -0.42 7.10 -21.78
CA PRO A 100 -0.59 8.20 -22.73
C PRO A 100 -0.55 7.76 -24.20
N VAL A 101 0.25 6.74 -24.53
CA VAL A 101 0.32 6.16 -25.88
C VAL A 101 -1.00 5.47 -26.21
N ALA A 102 -1.50 4.63 -25.29
CA ALA A 102 -2.75 3.91 -25.46
C ALA A 102 -3.96 4.83 -25.61
N ALA A 103 -4.08 5.83 -24.73
CA ALA A 103 -5.17 6.79 -24.76
C ALA A 103 -5.22 7.58 -26.08
N ARG A 104 -4.06 8.08 -26.55
CA ARG A 104 -3.97 8.81 -27.82
C ARG A 104 -4.31 7.93 -29.02
N ALA A 105 -3.84 6.68 -29.04
CA ALA A 105 -4.17 5.74 -30.11
C ALA A 105 -5.68 5.46 -30.17
N CYS A 106 -6.31 5.27 -29.02
CA CYS A 106 -7.74 5.05 -28.90
C CYS A 106 -8.55 6.27 -29.38
N GLU A 107 -8.19 7.47 -28.94
CA GLU A 107 -8.86 8.71 -29.37
C GLU A 107 -8.69 8.97 -30.88
N ALA A 108 -7.51 8.68 -31.43
CA ALA A 108 -7.26 8.83 -32.87
C ALA A 108 -8.08 7.85 -33.73
N ALA A 109 -8.38 6.67 -33.20
CA ALA A 109 -9.20 5.65 -33.85
C ALA A 109 -10.69 5.71 -33.44
N ASP A 110 -11.08 6.67 -32.60
CA ASP A 110 -12.43 6.81 -32.01
C ASP A 110 -12.94 5.53 -31.32
N VAL A 111 -12.04 4.80 -30.64
CA VAL A 111 -12.38 3.59 -29.86
C VAL A 111 -12.20 3.82 -28.38
N ARG A 112 -13.00 3.13 -27.55
CA ARG A 112 -13.02 3.36 -26.09
C ARG A 112 -12.05 2.49 -25.32
N ARG A 113 -11.53 1.42 -25.91
CA ARG A 113 -10.63 0.48 -25.24
C ARG A 113 -9.45 0.14 -26.15
N PRO A 114 -8.23 -0.05 -25.60
CA PRO A 114 -7.07 -0.46 -26.38
C PRO A 114 -7.27 -1.80 -27.11
N GLY A 115 -8.06 -2.72 -26.53
CA GLY A 115 -8.41 -3.99 -27.18
C GLY A 115 -9.33 -3.86 -28.40
N ASP A 116 -9.98 -2.71 -28.58
CA ASP A 116 -10.83 -2.42 -29.73
C ASP A 116 -10.04 -1.78 -30.89
N LEU A 117 -8.75 -1.50 -30.71
CA LEU A 117 -7.89 -0.99 -31.77
C LEU A 117 -7.69 -2.02 -32.88
N PRO A 118 -7.44 -1.58 -34.13
CA PRO A 118 -7.09 -2.51 -35.22
C PRO A 118 -5.87 -3.36 -34.84
N VAL A 119 -5.93 -4.67 -35.13
CA VAL A 119 -4.85 -5.61 -34.80
C VAL A 119 -3.48 -5.13 -35.31
N VAL A 120 -3.44 -4.55 -36.51
CA VAL A 120 -2.20 -3.99 -37.09
C VAL A 120 -1.60 -2.86 -36.26
N VAL A 121 -2.43 -2.05 -35.60
CA VAL A 121 -1.99 -0.97 -34.70
C VAL A 121 -1.47 -1.56 -33.39
N ILE A 122 -2.19 -2.55 -32.83
CA ILE A 122 -1.81 -3.22 -31.58
C ILE A 122 -0.46 -3.92 -31.72
N THR A 123 -0.23 -4.65 -32.82
CA THR A 123 1.01 -5.41 -33.02
C THR A 123 2.19 -4.56 -33.47
N ALA A 124 1.96 -3.44 -34.16
CA ALA A 124 3.01 -2.54 -34.61
C ALA A 124 3.60 -1.67 -33.50
N VAL A 125 2.85 -1.41 -32.42
CA VAL A 125 3.29 -0.59 -31.29
C VAL A 125 3.57 -1.49 -30.08
N PRO A 126 4.84 -1.69 -29.68
CA PRO A 126 5.21 -2.60 -28.58
C PRO A 126 4.47 -2.32 -27.27
N ASP A 127 4.20 -1.04 -26.97
CA ASP A 127 3.48 -0.61 -25.78
C ASP A 127 2.00 -1.04 -25.80
N LEU A 128 1.33 -0.92 -26.95
CA LEU A 128 -0.04 -1.41 -27.12
C LEU A 128 -0.09 -2.93 -27.08
N HIS A 129 0.87 -3.60 -27.71
CA HIS A 129 0.98 -5.05 -27.68
C HIS A 129 1.12 -5.56 -26.24
N TRP A 130 2.03 -4.98 -25.46
CA TRP A 130 2.21 -5.32 -24.04
C TRP A 130 0.94 -5.03 -23.23
N LEU A 131 0.31 -3.88 -23.44
CA LEU A 131 -0.89 -3.49 -22.70
C LEU A 131 -2.04 -4.47 -22.92
N VAL A 132 -2.29 -4.87 -24.17
CA VAL A 132 -3.42 -5.73 -24.52
C VAL A 132 -3.19 -7.19 -24.14
N HIS A 133 -1.96 -7.70 -24.24
CA HIS A 133 -1.68 -9.14 -24.10
C HIS A 133 -0.93 -9.54 -22.84
N SER A 134 -0.27 -8.60 -22.16
CA SER A 134 0.65 -8.91 -21.06
C SER A 134 0.31 -8.19 -19.75
N CYS A 135 -0.46 -7.11 -19.82
CA CYS A 135 -0.85 -6.32 -18.65
C CYS A 135 -2.30 -6.64 -18.26
N PRO A 136 -2.56 -7.15 -17.05
CA PRO A 136 -3.92 -7.30 -16.54
C PRO A 136 -4.42 -5.93 -16.05
N ALA A 137 -4.69 -5.02 -16.98
CA ALA A 137 -5.28 -3.70 -16.72
C ALA A 137 -6.43 -3.41 -17.70
N GLN A 138 -7.44 -2.69 -17.23
CA GLN A 138 -8.56 -2.24 -18.07
C GLN A 138 -8.50 -0.73 -18.22
N LEU A 139 -8.49 -0.28 -19.48
CA LEU A 139 -8.57 1.14 -19.81
C LEU A 139 -9.89 1.40 -20.53
N LEU A 140 -10.65 2.38 -20.04
CA LEU A 140 -11.90 2.81 -20.63
C LEU A 140 -11.91 4.33 -20.83
N GLY A 141 -12.00 4.74 -22.09
CA GLY A 141 -12.14 6.13 -22.49
C GLY A 141 -13.61 6.58 -22.49
N CYS A 142 -13.86 7.77 -21.97
CA CYS A 142 -15.18 8.39 -21.88
C CYS A 142 -15.22 9.67 -22.75
N PRO A 143 -15.68 9.60 -24.01
CA PRO A 143 -15.68 10.74 -24.94
C PRO A 143 -16.58 11.90 -24.51
N THR A 144 -17.52 11.67 -23.59
CA THR A 144 -18.47 12.67 -23.10
C THR A 144 -17.93 13.54 -21.97
N VAL A 145 -16.81 13.15 -21.35
CA VAL A 145 -16.16 13.89 -20.27
C VAL A 145 -14.77 14.25 -20.74
N LEU A 146 -14.44 15.53 -20.78
CA LEU A 146 -13.21 16.01 -21.42
C LEU A 146 -12.23 16.65 -20.43
N ASN A 147 -10.94 16.58 -20.77
CA ASN A 147 -9.84 17.30 -20.10
C ASN A 147 -9.78 17.09 -18.59
N ARG A 148 -10.14 15.89 -18.12
CA ARG A 148 -10.12 15.51 -16.71
C ARG A 148 -9.02 14.48 -16.47
N ALA A 149 -8.29 14.62 -15.35
CA ALA A 149 -7.33 13.62 -14.90
C ALA A 149 -7.96 12.22 -14.85
N ALA A 150 -7.20 11.21 -15.25
CA ALA A 150 -7.68 9.84 -15.28
C ALA A 150 -7.95 9.33 -13.86
N THR A 151 -8.97 8.49 -13.72
CA THR A 151 -9.27 7.82 -12.46
C THR A 151 -8.60 6.46 -12.49
N VAL A 152 -7.56 6.30 -11.67
CA VAL A 152 -6.82 5.05 -11.51
C VAL A 152 -7.31 4.31 -10.26
N THR A 153 -7.74 3.07 -10.41
CA THR A 153 -8.23 2.22 -9.32
C THR A 153 -7.46 0.90 -9.32
N LEU A 154 -7.14 0.38 -8.14
CA LEU A 154 -6.64 -0.99 -8.02
C LEU A 154 -7.82 -1.96 -7.91
N GLY A 155 -7.70 -3.14 -8.51
CA GLY A 155 -8.76 -4.13 -8.53
C GLY A 155 -9.72 -3.98 -9.73
N PRO A 156 -10.95 -4.54 -9.65
CA PRO A 156 -11.84 -4.74 -10.79
C PRO A 156 -12.51 -3.49 -11.38
N GLY A 157 -11.87 -2.32 -11.28
CA GLY A 157 -12.39 -1.08 -11.87
C GLY A 157 -13.64 -0.54 -11.18
N ARG A 158 -13.87 -0.95 -9.93
CA ARG A 158 -14.97 -0.45 -9.11
C ARG A 158 -14.67 0.98 -8.66
N SER A 159 -15.72 1.75 -8.42
CA SER A 159 -15.57 3.06 -7.79
C SER A 159 -14.82 2.91 -6.46
N PRO A 160 -13.89 3.83 -6.12
CA PRO A 160 -13.13 3.74 -4.90
C PRO A 160 -14.08 3.59 -3.71
N ASP A 161 -13.78 2.66 -2.81
CA ASP A 161 -14.53 2.52 -1.55
C ASP A 161 -14.16 3.67 -0.61
N SER A 162 -14.78 4.82 -0.87
CA SER A 162 -14.60 6.05 -0.09
C SER A 162 -14.94 5.92 1.39
N ARG A 163 -15.69 4.87 1.78
CA ARG A 163 -16.04 4.60 3.18
C ARG A 163 -15.16 3.53 3.82
N MET A 164 -14.22 2.97 3.07
CA MET A 164 -13.28 1.94 3.54
C MET A 164 -13.98 0.71 4.13
N ALA A 165 -15.18 0.38 3.66
CA ALA A 165 -15.90 -0.82 4.09
C ALA A 165 -15.15 -2.11 3.73
N SER A 166 -14.41 -2.12 2.63
CA SER A 166 -13.52 -3.20 2.19
C SER A 166 -12.45 -3.54 3.23
N VAL A 167 -12.01 -2.55 4.03
CA VAL A 167 -11.04 -2.77 5.12
C VAL A 167 -11.63 -3.63 6.24
N VAL A 168 -12.94 -3.56 6.48
CA VAL A 168 -13.62 -4.39 7.51
C VAL A 168 -13.48 -5.87 7.18
N ALA A 169 -13.66 -6.23 5.90
CA ALA A 169 -13.53 -7.61 5.44
C ALA A 169 -12.07 -8.06 5.36
N ALA A 170 -11.16 -7.16 4.97
CA ALA A 170 -9.73 -7.46 4.82
C ALA A 170 -8.99 -7.66 6.15
N LEU A 171 -9.41 -6.96 7.21
CA LEU A 171 -8.65 -6.89 8.46
C LEU A 171 -8.44 -8.26 9.15
N PRO A 172 -9.45 -9.14 9.28
CA PRO A 172 -9.25 -10.49 9.82
C PRO A 172 -8.29 -11.34 8.98
N GLU A 173 -8.34 -11.21 7.65
CA GLU A 173 -7.47 -11.95 6.74
C GLU A 173 -6.02 -11.49 6.85
N TRP A 174 -5.78 -10.16 6.88
CA TRP A 174 -4.46 -9.57 7.11
C TRP A 174 -3.85 -10.02 8.43
N LEU A 175 -4.60 -9.94 9.52
CA LEU A 175 -4.14 -10.34 10.85
C LEU A 175 -4.00 -11.87 10.98
N GLY A 176 -4.75 -12.63 10.20
CA GLY A 176 -4.69 -14.09 10.12
C GLY A 176 -3.55 -14.61 9.23
N SER A 177 -2.91 -13.75 8.44
CA SER A 177 -1.78 -14.13 7.59
C SER A 177 -0.62 -14.73 8.41
N GLU A 178 0.19 -15.57 7.77
CA GLU A 178 1.34 -16.19 8.42
C GLU A 178 2.35 -15.12 8.91
N ALA A 179 2.58 -14.07 8.12
CA ALA A 179 3.47 -12.97 8.49
C ALA A 179 2.98 -12.24 9.75
N ALA A 180 1.70 -11.83 9.78
CA ALA A 180 1.11 -11.15 10.93
C ALA A 180 1.07 -12.06 12.17
N THR A 181 0.77 -13.34 12.00
CA THR A 181 0.76 -14.33 13.09
C THR A 181 2.14 -14.49 13.70
N ARG A 182 3.20 -14.56 12.89
CA ARG A 182 4.59 -14.61 13.35
C ARG A 182 4.98 -13.33 14.08
N ALA A 183 4.69 -12.16 13.52
CA ALA A 183 4.97 -10.87 14.15
C ALA A 183 4.26 -10.72 15.50
N ARG A 184 2.97 -11.05 15.57
CA ARG A 184 2.21 -11.08 16.83
C ARG A 184 2.83 -12.02 17.85
N SER A 185 3.22 -13.23 17.44
CA SER A 185 3.87 -14.20 18.33
C SER A 185 5.22 -13.69 18.88
N ARG A 186 5.97 -12.90 18.10
CA ARG A 186 7.17 -12.22 18.61
C ARG A 186 6.79 -11.11 19.59
N LEU A 187 5.80 -10.30 19.26
CA LEU A 187 5.32 -9.20 20.08
C LEU A 187 4.81 -9.66 21.45
N ASP A 188 4.08 -10.78 21.49
CA ASP A 188 3.54 -11.36 22.73
C ASP A 188 4.62 -11.83 23.70
N ARG A 189 5.81 -12.19 23.19
CA ARG A 189 6.98 -12.56 24.00
C ARG A 189 7.67 -11.33 24.61
N ARG A 190 7.38 -10.12 24.15
CA ARG A 190 7.99 -8.88 24.64
C ARG A 190 7.32 -8.42 25.94
N ARG A 191 8.14 -8.11 26.94
CA ARG A 191 7.71 -7.54 28.21
C ARG A 191 7.61 -6.01 28.12
N ALA A 192 6.64 -5.53 27.35
CA ALA A 192 6.24 -4.13 27.28
C ALA A 192 4.75 -3.99 27.57
N ALA A 193 4.36 -2.95 28.32
CA ALA A 193 2.96 -2.64 28.59
C ALA A 193 2.24 -2.20 27.31
N GLU A 194 2.97 -1.50 26.44
CA GLU A 194 2.50 -1.10 25.13
C GLU A 194 3.10 -1.99 24.05
N ARG A 195 2.23 -2.58 23.25
CA ARG A 195 2.55 -3.53 22.16
C ARG A 195 1.93 -3.02 20.88
N GLN A 196 2.75 -2.76 19.88
CA GLN A 196 2.35 -2.20 18.62
C GLN A 196 2.63 -3.19 17.50
N LEU A 197 1.58 -3.62 16.80
CA LEU A 197 1.72 -4.41 15.58
C LEU A 197 1.65 -3.47 14.38
N TYR A 198 2.69 -3.49 13.54
CA TYR A 198 2.75 -2.67 12.35
C TYR A 198 2.58 -3.52 11.09
N LEU A 199 1.53 -3.25 10.31
CA LEU A 199 1.27 -3.96 9.06
C LEU A 199 1.65 -3.09 7.87
N THR A 200 2.69 -3.48 7.13
CA THR A 200 2.96 -2.93 5.80
C THR A 200 2.09 -3.66 4.80
N ILE A 201 1.15 -2.96 4.17
CA ILE A 201 0.14 -3.56 3.30
C ILE A 201 0.60 -3.36 1.85
N GLY A 202 1.24 -4.40 1.33
CA GLY A 202 1.56 -4.57 -0.09
C GLY A 202 0.37 -5.08 -0.89
N CYS A 203 0.62 -5.34 -2.17
CA CYS A 203 -0.40 -5.92 -3.04
C CYS A 203 -0.44 -7.43 -2.90
N THR A 204 -1.63 -7.99 -2.79
CA THR A 204 -1.90 -9.42 -2.92
C THR A 204 -3.10 -9.63 -3.82
N GLU A 205 -3.23 -10.84 -4.36
CA GLU A 205 -4.36 -11.31 -5.17
C GLU A 205 -5.74 -11.14 -4.50
N PHE A 206 -5.81 -10.91 -3.18
CA PHE A 206 -7.07 -10.93 -2.42
C PHE A 206 -7.50 -9.58 -1.83
N VAL A 207 -6.71 -8.50 -1.96
CA VAL A 207 -6.99 -7.29 -1.15
C VAL A 207 -6.77 -5.94 -1.85
N ALA A 208 -6.87 -5.93 -3.19
CA ALA A 208 -6.72 -4.71 -3.98
C ALA A 208 -7.72 -3.60 -3.57
N ASP A 209 -8.97 -3.93 -3.28
CA ASP A 209 -10.01 -2.95 -2.93
C ASP A 209 -9.77 -2.27 -1.58
N ALA A 210 -9.26 -3.00 -0.57
CA ALA A 210 -8.95 -2.40 0.74
C ALA A 210 -7.62 -1.64 0.71
N LEU A 211 -6.66 -2.08 -0.09
CA LEU A 211 -5.45 -1.32 -0.34
C LEU A 211 -5.75 0.00 -1.08
N ASP A 212 -6.59 -0.01 -2.11
CA ASP A 212 -7.04 1.19 -2.83
C ASP A 212 -7.77 2.15 -1.89
N ALA A 213 -8.69 1.61 -1.07
CA ALA A 213 -9.40 2.40 -0.07
C ALA A 213 -8.43 3.08 0.92
N LEU A 214 -7.46 2.35 1.46
CA LEU A 214 -6.44 2.92 2.36
C LEU A 214 -5.53 3.93 1.65
N ALA A 215 -5.17 3.68 0.38
CA ALA A 215 -4.29 4.57 -0.38
C ALA A 215 -4.96 5.91 -0.72
N ARG A 216 -6.28 5.93 -0.88
CA ARG A 216 -7.08 7.08 -1.33
C ARG A 216 -7.94 7.73 -0.24
N ALA A 217 -7.91 7.20 0.98
CA ALA A 217 -8.80 7.66 2.04
C ALA A 217 -8.44 9.04 2.59
N ASP A 218 -9.47 9.89 2.69
CA ASP A 218 -9.47 11.13 3.47
C ASP A 218 -9.96 10.92 4.92
N GLY A 219 -10.39 9.71 5.26
CA GLY A 219 -10.94 9.33 6.57
C GLY A 219 -10.15 8.21 7.26
N VAL A 220 -10.76 7.56 8.24
CA VAL A 220 -10.17 6.40 8.95
C VAL A 220 -10.98 5.13 8.72
N PRO A 221 -10.39 3.93 8.84
CA PRO A 221 -11.13 2.68 8.74
C PRO A 221 -12.30 2.64 9.74
N PRO A 222 -13.50 2.21 9.31
CA PRO A 222 -14.62 1.99 10.23
C PRO A 222 -14.47 0.67 11.03
N ALA A 223 -13.52 -0.18 10.66
CA ALA A 223 -13.30 -1.50 11.26
C ALA A 223 -12.63 -1.39 12.64
N ARG A 224 -13.23 -1.94 13.70
CA ARG A 224 -12.47 -2.17 14.93
C ARG A 224 -11.59 -3.41 14.77
N PRO A 225 -10.32 -3.38 15.20
CA PRO A 225 -9.51 -4.58 15.26
C PRO A 225 -10.21 -5.68 16.08
N PRO A 226 -10.03 -6.96 15.72
CA PRO A 226 -10.66 -8.05 16.44
C PRO A 226 -10.26 -8.06 17.92
N GLU A 227 -11.19 -8.41 18.81
CA GLU A 227 -10.96 -8.40 20.27
C GLU A 227 -9.84 -9.33 20.71
N TRP A 228 -9.55 -10.39 19.94
CA TRP A 228 -8.44 -11.30 20.20
C TRP A 228 -7.05 -10.67 19.95
N LEU A 229 -6.99 -9.50 19.31
CA LEU A 229 -5.74 -8.79 19.10
C LEU A 229 -5.24 -8.22 20.43
N ALA A 230 -4.30 -8.92 21.06
CA ALA A 230 -3.71 -8.52 22.33
C ALA A 230 -2.87 -7.22 22.26
N ALA A 231 -2.61 -6.70 21.06
CA ALA A 231 -1.86 -5.45 20.86
C ALA A 231 -2.65 -4.24 21.39
N SER A 232 -1.91 -3.27 21.94
CA SER A 232 -2.46 -1.97 22.33
C SER A 232 -2.67 -1.05 21.13
N HIS A 233 -1.87 -1.24 20.08
CA HIS A 233 -1.92 -0.45 18.86
C HIS A 233 -1.80 -1.33 17.62
N LEU A 234 -2.49 -0.93 16.56
CA LEU A 234 -2.38 -1.51 15.24
C LEU A 234 -2.11 -0.42 14.21
N TRP A 235 -1.07 -0.60 13.41
CA TRP A 235 -0.78 0.26 12.27
C TRP A 235 -1.13 -0.41 10.97
N LEU A 236 -1.78 0.33 10.08
CA LEU A 236 -1.98 -0.04 8.67
C LEU A 236 -1.22 0.96 7.81
N ALA A 237 -0.22 0.48 7.08
CA ALA A 237 0.63 1.29 6.22
C ALA A 237 0.57 0.77 4.77
N PRO A 238 -0.35 1.29 3.93
CA PRO A 238 -0.43 0.90 2.53
C PRO A 238 0.84 1.32 1.77
N VAL A 239 1.38 0.45 0.91
CA VAL A 239 2.58 0.77 0.11
C VAL A 239 2.33 1.83 -0.99
N LEU A 240 1.07 2.12 -1.31
CA LEU A 240 0.65 3.03 -2.39
C LEU A 240 -0.01 4.33 -1.90
N GLY A 241 0.05 4.60 -0.60
CA GLY A 241 -0.60 5.76 0.03
C GLY A 241 0.38 6.64 0.82
N ARG A 242 -0.01 7.91 1.03
CA ARG A 242 0.71 8.87 1.88
C ARG A 242 0.39 8.70 3.36
N ALA A 243 -0.77 8.14 3.64
CA ALA A 243 -1.28 8.00 4.99
C ALA A 243 -0.84 6.68 5.62
N VAL A 244 -0.61 6.72 6.93
CA VAL A 244 -0.65 5.56 7.80
C VAL A 244 -1.82 5.71 8.76
N PHE A 245 -2.44 4.60 9.09
CA PHE A 245 -3.59 4.57 9.99
C PHE A 245 -3.15 3.90 11.29
N LEU A 246 -3.38 4.58 12.40
CA LEU A 246 -3.05 4.10 13.73
C LEU A 246 -4.35 3.89 14.49
N TRP A 247 -4.60 2.66 14.91
CA TRP A 247 -5.59 2.35 15.93
C TRP A 247 -4.91 2.23 17.28
N SER A 248 -5.41 2.93 18.30
CA SER A 248 -5.15 2.64 19.71
C SER A 248 -6.40 2.05 20.36
N ARG A 249 -6.19 1.21 21.38
CA ARG A 249 -7.31 0.64 22.16
C ARG A 249 -8.17 1.71 22.83
N ASP A 250 -7.55 2.80 23.24
CA ASP A 250 -8.18 3.83 24.06
C ASP A 250 -8.85 4.94 23.21
N ASP A 251 -8.24 5.30 22.08
CA ASP A 251 -8.66 6.45 21.26
C ASP A 251 -9.27 6.05 19.90
N GLY A 252 -9.14 4.78 19.51
CA GLY A 252 -9.59 4.30 18.21
C GLY A 252 -8.65 4.72 17.07
N TRP A 253 -9.21 4.89 15.87
CA TRP A 253 -8.40 5.19 14.67
C TRP A 253 -8.05 6.66 14.53
N SER A 254 -6.82 6.89 14.09
CA SER A 254 -6.29 8.16 13.62
C SER A 254 -5.55 7.97 12.29
N ARG A 255 -5.47 9.04 11.50
CA ARG A 255 -4.81 9.07 10.19
C ARG A 255 -3.64 10.06 10.26
N HIS A 256 -2.49 9.65 9.76
CA HIS A 256 -1.26 10.46 9.79
C HIS A 256 -0.58 10.44 8.43
N GLU A 257 0.06 11.54 8.03
CA GLU A 257 0.85 11.63 6.79
C GLU A 257 2.33 11.86 7.10
N PRO A 258 3.05 10.83 7.59
CA PRO A 258 4.42 10.97 8.08
C PRO A 258 5.45 11.21 6.98
N TYR A 259 5.06 11.10 5.70
CA TYR A 259 5.94 11.24 4.53
C TYR A 259 5.79 12.60 3.82
N GLY A 260 5.07 13.55 4.42
CA GLY A 260 4.90 14.92 3.92
C GLY A 260 6.08 15.84 4.21
#